data_AF-A0A430VMP7-F1
#
_entry.id   AF-A0A430VMP7-F1
#
_cell.length_a   1.000
_cell.length_b   1.000
_cell.length_c   1.000
_cell.angle_alpha   90.00
_cell.angle_beta   90.00
_cell.angle_gamma   90.00
#
_symmetry.space_group_name_H-M   'P 1'
#
loop_
_entity.id
_entity.type
_entity.pdbx_description
1 polymer ?
#
loop_
_entity_poly.entity_id
_entity_poly.type
_entity_poly.pdbx_seq_one_letter_code
_entity_poly.pdbx_strand_id
1 'polypeptide(L)' 'MELHAADQYLVAPGEAGLLSVYERLSGTRLYPPFPPVELPGGVGGLLE' A
#
# COMPACT_ATOMS: atom_id res chain seq x y z
N MET A 1 7.62 3.33 4.71
CA MET A 1 7.23 2.74 3.41
C MET A 1 8.10 3.32 2.31
N GLU A 2 8.58 2.48 1.41
CA GLU A 2 9.57 2.79 0.38
C GLU A 2 9.05 2.32 -0.98
N LEU A 3 8.87 3.28 -1.90
CA LEU A 3 8.35 3.03 -3.24
C LEU A 3 9.51 2.88 -4.23
N HIS A 4 9.62 1.70 -4.85
CA HIS A 4 10.56 1.41 -5.92
C HIS A 4 9.80 1.46 -7.26
N ALA A 5 9.50 2.67 -7.73
CA ALA A 5 8.58 2.88 -8.85
C ALA A 5 9.07 2.28 -10.17
N ALA A 6 10.38 2.36 -10.45
CA ALA A 6 10.98 1.77 -11.66
C ALA A 6 10.87 0.23 -11.68
N ASP A 7 10.89 -0.38 -10.51
CA ASP A 7 10.84 -1.84 -10.31
C ASP A 7 9.43 -2.33 -9.94
N GLN A 8 8.46 -1.41 -9.86
CA GLN A 8 7.04 -1.68 -9.61
C GLN A 8 6.72 -2.43 -8.31
N TYR A 9 7.43 -2.13 -7.22
CA TYR A 9 7.09 -2.64 -5.89
C TYR A 9 7.14 -1.57 -4.78
N LEU A 10 6.48 -1.85 -3.67
CA LEU A 10 6.42 -1.02 -2.47
C LEU A 10 6.77 -1.87 -1.25
N VAL A 11 7.72 -1.42 -0.45
CA VAL A 11 8.00 -2.01 0.87
C VAL A 11 7.26 -1.19 1.92
N ALA A 12 6.41 -1.83 2.72
CA ALA A 12 5.63 -1.16 3.76
C ALA A 12 5.73 -1.94 5.08
N PRO A 13 5.75 -1.25 6.24
CA PRO A 13 5.48 -1.89 7.53
C PRO A 13 4.10 -2.56 7.51
N GLY A 14 3.94 -3.68 8.23
CA GLY A 14 2.66 -4.41 8.26
C GLY A 14 1.53 -3.57 8.84
N GLU A 15 1.83 -2.73 9.82
CA GLU A 15 0.89 -1.83 10.48
C GLU A 15 0.45 -0.62 9.63
N ALA A 16 1.00 -0.45 8.42
CA ALA A 16 0.61 0.64 7.54
C ALA A 16 -0.86 0.49 7.11
N GLY A 17 -1.66 1.55 7.27
CA GLY A 17 -3.05 1.57 6.82
C GLY A 17 -3.15 1.44 5.29
N LEU A 18 -4.22 0.83 4.79
CA LEU A 18 -4.42 0.59 3.36
C LEU A 18 -4.56 1.89 2.58
N LEU A 19 -5.23 2.90 3.14
CA LEU A 19 -5.36 4.21 2.49
C LEU A 19 -4.04 4.98 2.48
N SER A 20 -3.16 4.76 3.46
CA SER A 20 -1.81 5.36 3.45
C SER A 20 -0.95 4.86 2.28
N VAL A 21 -1.19 3.61 1.83
CA VAL A 21 -0.56 3.08 0.61
C VAL A 21 -1.10 3.80 -0.64
N TYR A 22 -2.40 4.05 -0.71
CA TYR A 22 -2.99 4.82 -1.81
C TYR A 22 -2.48 6.25 -1.87
N GLU A 23 -2.38 6.92 -0.73
CA GLU A 23 -1.78 8.27 -0.63
C GLU A 23 -0.34 8.27 -1.16
N ARG A 24 0.44 7.26 -0.80
CA ARG A 24 1.82 7.11 -1.27
C ARG A 24 1.94 6.85 -2.77
N LEU A 25 0.97 6.18 -3.38
CA LEU A 25 0.95 5.85 -4.80
C LEU A 25 0.26 6.94 -5.66
N SER A 26 -0.34 7.95 -5.03
CA SER A 26 -1.06 9.00 -5.74
C SER A 26 -0.17 9.70 -6.78
N GLY A 27 -0.67 9.81 -8.01
CA GLY A 27 0.05 10.43 -9.14
C GLY A 27 1.07 9.52 -9.85
N THR A 28 1.35 8.31 -9.35
CA THR A 28 2.36 7.42 -9.94
C THR A 28 1.83 6.51 -11.05
N ARG A 29 0.50 6.39 -11.18
CA ARG A 29 -0.19 5.36 -11.99
C ARG A 29 0.14 3.92 -11.60
N LEU A 30 0.72 3.71 -10.42
CA LEU A 30 0.83 2.40 -9.78
C LEU A 30 -0.36 2.19 -8.85
N TYR A 31 -0.77 0.94 -8.71
CA TYR A 31 -1.92 0.56 -7.90
C TYR A 31 -1.54 -0.60 -6.99
N PRO A 32 -2.01 -0.60 -5.73
CA PRO A 32 -1.79 -1.72 -4.83
C PRO A 32 -2.74 -2.88 -5.18
N PRO A 33 -2.46 -4.11 -4.71
CA PRO A 33 -3.29 -5.30 -4.98
C PRO A 33 -4.52 -5.40 -4.06
N PHE A 34 -5.17 -4.28 -3.76
CA PHE A 34 -6.36 -4.18 -2.91
C PHE A 34 -7.14 -2.90 -3.23
N PRO A 35 -8.46 -2.82 -2.97
CA PRO A 35 -9.27 -1.64 -3.26
C PRO A 35 -9.02 -0.47 -2.28
N PRO A 36 -9.47 0.77 -2.58
CA PRO A 36 -9.28 1.95 -1.73
C PRO A 36 -10.28 1.97 -0.55
N VAL A 37 -10.14 0.99 0.33
CA VAL A 37 -10.97 0.80 1.52
C VAL A 37 -10.05 0.55 2.71
N GLU A 38 -10.25 1.27 3.81
CA GLU A 38 -9.51 1.01 5.04
C GLU A 38 -10.09 -0.21 5.77
N LEU A 39 -9.22 -1.11 6.23
CA LEU A 39 -9.58 -2.31 6.97
C LEU A 39 -8.73 -2.42 8.25
N PRO A 40 -9.25 -3.04 9.32
CA PRO A 40 -8.46 -3.30 10.52
C PRO A 40 -7.19 -4.11 10.20
N GLY A 41 -6.09 -3.81 10.89
CA GLY A 41 -4.83 -4.57 10.79
C GLY A 41 -3.87 -4.11 9.70
N GLY A 42 -4.25 -3.13 8.86
CA GLY A 42 -3.36 -2.55 7.84
C GLY A 42 -2.94 -3.56 6.77
N VAL A 43 -1.79 -3.34 6.13
CA VAL A 43 -1.23 -4.22 5.09
C VAL A 43 -0.99 -5.63 5.62
N GLY A 44 -0.51 -5.76 6.86
CA GLY A 44 -0.27 -7.05 7.50
C GLY A 44 -1.56 -7.84 7.69
N GLY A 45 -2.59 -7.22 8.27
CA GLY A 45 -3.89 -7.85 8.48
C GLY A 45 -4.64 -8.20 7.19
N LEU A 46 -4.29 -7.58 6.05
CA LEU A 46 -4.83 -7.95 4.74
C LEU A 46 -4.25 -9.28 4.20
N LEU A 47 -3.05 -9.66 4.64
CA LEU A 47 -2.34 -10.85 4.15
C LEU A 47 -2.54 -12.11 5.00
N GLU A 48 -3.15 -11.97 6.18
CA GLU A 48 -3.53 -13.06 7.09
C GLU A 48 -4.88 -13.70 6.70
#